data_AF-A0A756I2Z4-F1
#
_entry.id   AF-A0A756I2Z4-F1
#
_cell.length_a   1.000
_cell.length_b   1.000
_cell.length_c   1.000
_cell.angle_alpha   90.00
_cell.angle_beta   90.00
_cell.angle_gamma   90.00
#
_symmetry.space_group_name_H-M   'P 1'
#
loop_
_entity.id
_entity.type
_entity.pdbx_description
1 polymer ?
#
loop_
_entity_poly.entity_id
_entity_poly.type
_entity_poly.pdbx_seq_one_letter_code
_entity_poly.pdbx_strand_id
1 'polypeptide(L)' 'MSRLTKAAIHSAMFSSPESYVSAVVDSVESESGIKLNDEEQQQVYRLIEQIITRATSKGGAA' A
#
# COMPACT_ATOMS: atom_id res chain seq x y z
N MET A 1 -7.94 -21.45 18.48
CA MET A 1 -7.88 -21.19 17.03
C MET A 1 -7.28 -19.81 16.84
N SER A 2 -6.20 -19.67 16.06
CA SER A 2 -5.63 -18.35 15.78
C SER A 2 -6.63 -17.55 14.95
N ARG A 3 -7.06 -16.40 15.48
CA ARG A 3 -7.96 -15.43 14.81
C ARG A 3 -7.28 -14.76 13.61
N LEU A 4 -5.95 -14.86 13.53
CA LEU A 4 -5.15 -14.28 12.46
C LEU A 4 -4.86 -15.33 11.40
N THR A 5 -5.59 -15.27 10.29
CA THR A 5 -5.36 -16.10 9.11
C THR A 5 -4.55 -15.33 8.07
N LYS A 6 -3.84 -16.05 7.18
CA LYS A 6 -3.14 -15.43 6.04
C LYS A 6 -4.09 -14.61 5.17
N ALA A 7 -5.33 -15.08 4.99
CA ALA A 7 -6.36 -14.37 4.24
C ALA A 7 -6.78 -13.05 4.92
N ALA A 8 -6.93 -13.05 6.25
CA ALA A 8 -7.24 -11.83 7.00
C ALA A 8 -6.09 -10.81 6.94
N ILE A 9 -4.83 -11.27 6.99
CA ILE A 9 -3.65 -10.42 6.80
C ILE A 9 -3.66 -9.82 5.39
N HIS A 10 -3.82 -10.65 4.35
CA HIS A 10 -3.88 -10.17 2.97
C HIS A 10 -5.01 -9.16 2.77
N SER A 11 -6.21 -9.44 3.28
CA SER A 11 -7.34 -8.51 3.20
C SER A 11 -7.04 -7.18 3.90
N ALA A 12 -6.39 -7.21 5.06
CA ALA A 12 -6.03 -6.00 5.81
C ALA A 12 -4.94 -5.16 5.11
N MET A 13 -3.98 -5.82 4.44
CA MET A 13 -2.96 -5.12 3.64
C MET A 13 -3.57 -4.30 2.50
N PHE A 14 -4.69 -4.76 1.94
CA PHE A 14 -5.36 -4.10 0.81
C PHE A 14 -6.54 -3.22 1.23
N SER A 15 -6.95 -3.22 2.50
CA SER A 15 -8.15 -2.50 2.96
C SER A 15 -7.92 -1.01 3.22
N SER A 16 -6.68 -0.56 3.39
CA SER A 16 -6.36 0.87 3.57
C SER A 16 -5.12 1.24 2.76
N PRO A 17 -5.30 1.67 1.50
CA PRO A 17 -4.21 2.21 0.68
C PRO A 17 -3.51 3.38 1.38
N GLU A 18 -4.26 4.25 2.05
CA GLU A 18 -3.74 5.45 2.74
C GLU A 18 -2.72 5.11 3.82
N SER A 19 -2.99 4.09 4.65
CA SER A 19 -2.05 3.66 5.70
C SER A 19 -0.75 3.12 5.09
N TYR A 20 -0.85 2.41 3.97
CA TYR A 20 0.31 1.88 3.27
C TYR A 20 1.11 2.98 2.57
N VAL A 21 0.42 3.97 1.99
CA VAL A 21 1.04 5.16 1.40
C VAL A 21 1.82 5.94 2.45
N SER A 22 1.24 6.18 3.63
CA SER A 22 1.94 6.86 4.72
C SER A 22 3.22 6.12 5.12
N ALA A 23 3.14 4.80 5.31
CA ALA A 23 4.31 4.00 5.69
C ALA A 23 5.43 4.02 4.61
N VAL A 24 5.05 4.03 3.33
CA VAL A 24 6.02 4.12 2.22
C VAL A 24 6.61 5.52 2.13
N VAL A 25 5.82 6.58 2.29
CA VAL A 25 6.31 7.97 2.33
C VAL A 25 7.32 8.12 3.47
N ASP A 26 6.97 7.70 4.69
CA ASP A 26 7.87 7.79 5.84
C ASP A 26 9.20 7.05 5.60
N SER A 27 9.12 5.88 4.96
CA SER A 27 10.31 5.09 4.63
C SER A 27 11.20 5.78 3.58
N VAL A 28 10.59 6.32 2.52
CA VAL A 28 11.31 7.04 1.46
C VAL A 28 11.95 8.32 2.01
N GLU A 29 11.24 9.09 2.82
CA GLU A 29 11.78 10.30 3.44
C GLU A 29 12.93 9.96 4.40
N SER A 30 12.79 8.88 5.18
CA SER A 30 13.84 8.44 6.11
C SER A 30 15.09 7.94 5.38
N GLU A 31 14.95 7.21 4.28
CA GLU A 31 16.08 6.64 3.54
C GLU A 31 16.80 7.71 2.69
N SER A 32 16.03 8.59 2.04
CA SER A 32 16.58 9.66 1.20
C SER A 32 17.04 10.88 1.98
N GLY A 33 16.53 11.09 3.21
CA GLY A 33 16.74 12.30 3.98
C GLY A 33 16.00 13.53 3.42
N ILE A 34 15.07 13.34 2.49
CA ILE A 34 14.34 14.39 1.78
C ILE A 34 12.86 14.31 2.12
N LYS A 35 12.24 15.46 2.38
CA LYS A 35 10.78 15.61 2.50
C LYS A 35 10.13 15.56 1.13
N LEU A 36 9.20 14.64 0.92
CA LEU A 36 8.41 14.59 -0.31
C LEU A 36 7.39 15.73 -0.32
N ASN A 37 7.24 16.39 -1.46
CA ASN A 37 6.17 17.35 -1.67
C ASN A 37 4.85 16.66 -2.02
N ASP A 38 3.77 17.44 -2.09
CA ASP A 38 2.42 16.93 -2.34
C ASP A 38 2.30 16.16 -3.67
N GLU A 39 3.00 16.59 -4.73
CA GLU A 39 2.97 15.90 -6.03
C GLU A 39 3.68 14.54 -5.97
N GLU A 40 4.81 14.48 -5.25
CA GLU A 40 5.58 13.27 -5.04
C GLU A 40 4.82 12.27 -4.15
N GLN A 41 4.18 12.75 -3.07
CA GLN A 41 3.31 11.91 -2.24
C GLN A 41 2.11 11.37 -3.04
N GLN A 42 1.53 12.19 -3.92
CA GLN A 42 0.48 11.74 -4.84
C GLN A 42 0.98 10.73 -5.87
N GLN A 43 2.24 10.81 -6.29
CA GLN A 43 2.85 9.80 -7.16
C GLN A 43 3.02 8.46 -6.42
N VAL A 44 3.44 8.48 -5.14
CA VAL A 44 3.51 7.30 -4.28
C VAL A 44 2.12 6.68 -4.13
N TYR A 45 1.10 7.49 -3.88
CA TYR A 45 -0.30 7.04 -3.80
C TYR A 45 -0.73 6.29 -5.07
N ARG A 46 -0.57 6.90 -6.25
CA ARG A 46 -0.98 6.28 -7.52
C ARG A 46 -0.26 4.95 -7.80
N LEU A 47 1.03 4.88 -7.49
CA LEU A 47 1.81 3.65 -7.67
C LEU A 47 1.30 2.52 -6.76
N ILE A 48 1.04 2.84 -5.49
CA ILE A 48 0.50 1.88 -4.53
C ILE A 48 -0.90 1.42 -4.92
N GLU A 49 -1.79 2.34 -5.29
CA GLU A 49 -3.13 2.03 -5.75
C GLU A 49 -3.12 1.07 -6.95
N GLN A 50 -2.23 1.30 -7.92
CA GLN A 50 -2.06 0.40 -9.06
C GLN A 50 -1.56 -1.00 -8.66
N ILE A 51 -0.62 -1.09 -7.72
CA ILE A 51 -0.10 -2.37 -7.23
C ILE A 51 -1.20 -3.14 -6.50
N ILE A 52 -1.92 -2.49 -5.60
CA ILE A 52 -3.04 -3.07 -4.85
C ILE A 52 -4.11 -3.54 -5.83
N THR A 53 -4.53 -2.68 -6.76
CA THR A 53 -5.55 -3.01 -7.77
C THR A 53 -5.13 -4.20 -8.63
N ARG A 54 -3.86 -4.30 -9.04
CA ARG A 54 -3.36 -5.45 -9.80
C ARG A 54 -3.34 -6.73 -8.96
N ALA A 55 -2.96 -6.63 -7.68
CA ALA A 55 -2.92 -7.76 -6.76
C ALA A 55 -4.32 -8.29 -6.44
N THR A 56 -5.32 -7.42 -6.34
CA THR A 56 -6.72 -7.81 -6.09
C THR A 56 -7.45 -8.23 -7.37
N SER A 57 -7.16 -7.60 -8.52
CA SER A 57 -7.81 -7.91 -9.81
C SER A 57 -7.40 -9.26 -10.39
N LYS A 58 -6.18 -9.76 -10.10
CA LYS A 58 -5.78 -11.13 -10.48
C LYS A 58 -6.46 -12.23 -9.65
N GLY A 59 -7.26 -11.86 -8.65
CA GLY A 59 -8.20 -12.76 -7.97
C GLY A 59 -9.60 -12.82 -8.60
N GLY A 60 -9.84 -12.05 -9.68
CA GLY A 60 -11.11 -12.00 -10.41
C GLY A 60 -10.99 -12.59 -11.81
N ALA A 61 -10.66 -13.88 -11.91
CA ALA A 61 -10.92 -14.66 -13.12
C ALA A 61 -11.29 -16.10 -12.70
N ALA A 62 -12.48 -16.50 -13.16
CA ALA A 62 -13.20 -17.76 -12.95
C ALA A 62 -14.20 -17.77 -11.78
#